data_AF-A0A4Q7ULB9-F1
#
_entry.id   AF-A0A4Q7ULB9-F1
#
_cell.length_a   1.000
_cell.length_b   1.000
_cell.length_c   1.000
_cell.angle_alpha   90.00
_cell.angle_beta   90.00
_cell.angle_gamma   90.00
#
_symmetry.space_group_name_H-M   'P 1'
#
loop_
_entity.id
_entity.type
_entity.pdbx_description
1 polymer ?
#
loop_
_entity_poly.entity_id
_entity_poly.type
_entity_poly.pdbx_seq_one_letter_code
_entity_poly.pdbx_strand_id
1 'polypeptide(L)'
;MQPTVTADLAARPVEAERPLLSYRDEATGERVDLTAQQVGQWAARSASLLRDGCGLGPGSRVAVLLPPHWRTAAVLLGAWASGLAVSFRPRATAGLPVLEPGGDRPFDAVLVTPERQDDWLEDVPDAPHRYLVGTGPGRLDDVPLGWLDWSAEVLRHSDTTPDHTAIHASDPASADGTTYGQWGALAQEFATMLDLRAGDRLLVDAAETEQPLKWLLAPLSVGASVVISANLDPARRDAVVAAERITRVL
;
A
#
# COMPACT_ATOMS: atom_id res chain seq x y z
N MET A 1 -32.90 44.25 34.77
CA MET A 1 -32.81 44.29 33.30
C MET A 1 -31.34 44.15 32.92
N GLN A 2 -30.87 42.93 32.68
CA GLN A 2 -29.66 42.63 31.91
C GLN A 2 -29.88 41.26 31.23
N PRO A 3 -29.78 41.17 29.89
CA PRO A 3 -30.02 39.93 29.17
C PRO A 3 -28.75 39.07 29.14
N THR A 4 -28.95 37.78 29.39
CA THR A 4 -28.01 36.69 29.11
C THR A 4 -27.77 36.59 27.61
N VAL A 5 -26.52 36.71 27.16
CA VAL A 5 -26.12 36.34 25.79
C VAL A 5 -25.38 35.01 25.88
N THR A 6 -26.15 33.93 25.71
CA THR A 6 -25.67 32.63 25.27
C THR A 6 -25.19 32.79 23.83
N ALA A 7 -23.88 32.91 23.63
CA ALA A 7 -23.27 32.77 22.32
C ALA A 7 -23.21 31.27 21.99
N ASP A 8 -24.27 30.81 21.34
CA ASP A 8 -24.33 29.54 20.63
C ASP A 8 -23.35 29.58 19.46
N LEU A 9 -22.07 29.25 19.74
CA LEU A 9 -21.11 28.87 18.72
C LEU A 9 -21.46 27.46 18.29
N ALA A 10 -22.51 27.35 17.47
CA ALA A 10 -22.82 26.16 16.71
C ALA A 10 -21.53 25.72 16.02
N ALA A 11 -20.96 24.63 16.52
CA ALA A 11 -19.83 23.97 15.89
C ALA A 11 -20.25 23.65 14.46
N ARG A 12 -19.70 24.37 13.48
CA ARG A 12 -19.72 23.91 12.10
C ARG A 12 -19.19 22.48 12.14
N PRO A 13 -19.90 21.48 11.59
CA PRO A 13 -19.29 20.18 11.37
C PRO A 13 -18.03 20.47 10.55
N VAL A 14 -16.85 20.23 11.13
CA VAL A 14 -15.65 20.10 10.33
C VAL A 14 -16.00 18.99 9.36
N GLU A 15 -16.15 19.31 8.08
CA GLU A 15 -16.29 18.28 7.05
C GLU A 15 -15.13 17.33 7.28
N ALA A 16 -15.44 16.10 7.71
CA ALA A 16 -14.43 15.09 7.94
C ALA A 16 -13.65 14.96 6.63
N GLU A 17 -12.34 15.18 6.70
CA GLU A 17 -11.46 15.06 5.53
C GLU A 17 -11.73 13.71 4.86
N ARG A 18 -12.02 13.75 3.56
CA ARG A 18 -12.34 12.52 2.82
C ARG A 18 -11.12 11.59 2.89
N PRO A 19 -11.28 10.31 3.29
CA PRO A 19 -10.16 9.37 3.34
C PRO A 19 -9.50 9.25 1.95
N LEU A 20 -8.17 9.33 1.91
CA LEU A 20 -7.39 9.06 0.70
C LEU A 20 -7.45 7.56 0.37
N LEU A 21 -7.35 6.72 1.40
CA LEU A 21 -7.38 5.28 1.26
C LEU A 21 -8.31 4.67 2.31
N SER A 22 -9.29 3.91 1.84
CA SER A 22 -10.18 3.11 2.68
C SER A 22 -9.92 1.64 2.38
N TYR A 23 -9.71 0.82 3.40
CA TYR A 23 -9.72 -0.63 3.31
C TYR A 23 -10.96 -1.18 3.99
N ARG A 24 -11.59 -2.17 3.35
CA ARG A 24 -12.76 -2.87 3.86
C ARG A 24 -12.61 -4.35 3.58
N ASP A 25 -13.03 -5.17 4.53
CA ASP A 25 -13.22 -6.60 4.32
C ASP A 25 -14.71 -6.93 4.52
N GLU A 26 -15.39 -7.32 3.44
CA GLU A 26 -16.83 -7.58 3.48
C GLU A 26 -17.19 -8.88 4.20
N ALA A 27 -16.23 -9.80 4.39
CA ALA A 27 -16.45 -11.04 5.14
C ALA A 27 -16.34 -10.83 6.65
N THR A 28 -15.37 -10.03 7.10
CA THR A 28 -15.12 -9.79 8.54
C THR A 28 -15.76 -8.51 9.06
N GLY A 29 -16.10 -7.57 8.18
CA GLY A 29 -16.58 -6.22 8.52
C GLY A 29 -15.46 -5.26 8.94
N GLU A 30 -14.18 -5.66 8.81
CA GLU A 30 -13.05 -4.77 9.08
C GLU A 30 -13.13 -3.53 8.18
N ARG A 31 -12.83 -2.36 8.77
CA ARG A 31 -12.76 -1.10 8.05
C ARG A 31 -11.63 -0.24 8.61
N VAL A 32 -10.81 0.29 7.71
CA VAL A 32 -9.77 1.27 8.02
C VAL A 32 -9.89 2.43 7.04
N ASP A 33 -10.02 3.65 7.55
CA ASP A 33 -10.04 4.88 6.75
C ASP A 33 -8.80 5.71 7.10
N LEU A 34 -8.00 6.06 6.09
CA LEU A 34 -6.77 6.84 6.26
C LEU A 34 -6.81 8.11 5.42
N THR A 35 -6.50 9.25 6.06
CA THR A 35 -6.23 10.50 5.35
C THR A 35 -4.89 10.43 4.60
N ALA A 36 -4.64 11.38 3.70
CA ALA A 36 -3.35 11.48 3.00
C ALA A 36 -2.17 11.61 3.98
N GLN A 37 -2.36 12.38 5.05
CA GLN A 37 -1.37 12.53 6.11
C GLN A 37 -1.08 11.18 6.80
N GLN A 38 -2.10 10.41 7.14
CA GLN A 38 -1.92 9.13 7.81
C GLN A 38 -1.25 8.09 6.90
N VAL A 39 -1.63 8.04 5.62
CA VAL A 39 -0.92 7.19 4.63
C VAL A 39 0.56 7.58 4.55
N GLY A 40 0.86 8.88 4.51
CA GLY A 40 2.23 9.38 4.51
C GLY A 40 3.02 9.01 5.77
N GLN A 41 2.40 9.08 6.96
CA GLN A 41 3.03 8.67 8.22
C GLN A 41 3.35 7.18 8.23
N TRP A 42 2.44 6.31 7.79
CA TRP A 42 2.70 4.88 7.69
C TRP A 42 3.78 4.54 6.66
N ALA A 43 3.78 5.23 5.51
CA ALA A 43 4.84 5.10 4.52
C ALA A 43 6.21 5.54 5.08
N ALA A 44 6.25 6.64 5.85
CA ALA A 44 7.47 7.13 6.48
C ALA A 44 8.03 6.16 7.54
N ARG A 45 7.14 5.50 8.31
CA ARG A 45 7.56 4.43 9.23
C ARG A 45 8.11 3.21 8.49
N SER A 46 7.48 2.79 7.39
CA SER A 46 8.01 1.72 6.54
C SER A 46 9.37 2.09 5.95
N ALA A 47 9.53 3.33 5.48
CA ALA A 47 10.79 3.83 4.95
C ALA A 47 11.90 3.80 6.03
N SER A 48 11.57 4.24 7.25
CA SER A 48 12.50 4.23 8.38
C SER A 48 12.82 2.81 8.88
N LEU A 49 11.85 1.90 8.89
CA LEU A 49 12.10 0.48 9.15
C LEU A 49 13.11 -0.11 8.16
N LEU A 50 12.88 0.09 6.86
CA LEU A 50 13.75 -0.47 5.82
C LEU A 50 15.15 0.18 5.85
N ARG A 51 15.24 1.48 6.09
CA ARG A 51 16.53 2.18 6.15
C ARG A 51 17.28 1.95 7.45
N ASP A 52 16.65 2.25 8.59
CA ASP A 52 17.32 2.29 9.89
C ASP A 52 17.32 0.91 10.55
N GLY A 53 16.26 0.12 10.35
CA GLY A 53 16.16 -1.25 10.87
C GLY A 53 16.89 -2.29 10.01
N CYS A 54 16.89 -2.12 8.69
CA CYS A 54 17.50 -3.08 7.76
C CYS A 54 18.78 -2.57 7.06
N GLY A 55 19.13 -1.30 7.21
CA GLY A 55 20.31 -0.73 6.54
C GLY A 55 20.14 -0.55 5.03
N LEU A 56 18.92 -0.53 4.50
CA LEU A 56 18.65 -0.45 3.06
C LEU A 56 18.70 1.00 2.56
N GLY A 57 19.04 1.15 1.29
CA GLY A 57 19.05 2.44 0.62
C GLY A 57 18.92 2.29 -0.90
N PRO A 58 19.14 3.38 -1.66
CA PRO A 58 19.02 3.37 -3.11
C PRO A 58 19.75 2.19 -3.77
N GLY A 59 19.03 1.42 -4.57
CA GLY A 59 19.55 0.22 -5.25
C GLY A 59 19.42 -1.11 -4.50
N SER A 60 19.10 -1.10 -3.21
CA SER A 60 18.68 -2.32 -2.49
C SER A 60 17.36 -2.86 -3.06
N ARG A 61 17.16 -4.17 -2.97
CA ARG A 61 16.05 -4.91 -3.61
C ARG A 61 15.13 -5.51 -2.56
N VAL A 62 13.82 -5.26 -2.71
CA VAL A 62 12.80 -5.77 -1.79
C VAL A 62 11.76 -6.60 -2.55
N ALA A 63 11.51 -7.82 -2.09
CA ALA A 63 10.42 -8.66 -2.59
C ALA A 63 9.14 -8.36 -1.80
N VAL A 64 8.03 -8.10 -2.49
CA VAL A 64 6.73 -7.81 -1.89
C VAL A 64 5.68 -8.77 -2.44
N LEU A 65 5.19 -9.64 -1.56
CA LEU A 65 4.22 -10.69 -1.83
C LEU A 65 2.94 -10.39 -1.03
N LEU A 66 2.36 -9.21 -1.25
CA LEU A 66 1.23 -8.71 -0.47
C LEU A 66 0.02 -8.41 -1.37
N PRO A 67 -1.21 -8.70 -0.92
CA PRO A 67 -2.42 -8.34 -1.65
C PRO A 67 -2.68 -6.83 -1.55
N PRO A 68 -3.63 -6.28 -2.32
CA PRO A 68 -4.14 -4.93 -2.12
C PRO A 68 -4.63 -4.74 -0.69
N HIS A 69 -3.96 -3.87 0.06
CA HIS A 69 -4.26 -3.58 1.46
C HIS A 69 -3.64 -2.24 1.86
N TRP A 70 -4.17 -1.58 2.89
CA TRP A 70 -3.61 -0.32 3.38
C TRP A 70 -2.16 -0.48 3.89
N ARG A 71 -1.85 -1.61 4.54
CA ARG A 71 -0.48 -1.96 4.95
C ARG A 71 0.44 -2.17 3.74
N THR A 72 -0.06 -2.79 2.68
CA THR A 72 0.67 -2.93 1.41
C THR A 72 1.00 -1.58 0.81
N ALA A 73 0.06 -0.63 0.82
CA ALA A 73 0.32 0.73 0.38
C ALA A 73 1.42 1.40 1.21
N ALA A 74 1.37 1.26 2.54
CA ALA A 74 2.41 1.78 3.43
C ALA A 74 3.80 1.18 3.15
N VAL A 75 3.88 -0.14 2.92
CA VAL A 75 5.13 -0.84 2.60
C VAL A 75 5.69 -0.35 1.27
N LEU A 76 4.86 -0.35 0.21
CA LEU A 76 5.29 0.00 -1.14
C LEU A 76 5.72 1.46 -1.23
N LEU A 77 4.91 2.38 -0.72
CA LEU A 77 5.23 3.81 -0.70
C LEU A 77 6.49 4.09 0.13
N GLY A 78 6.67 3.40 1.26
CA GLY A 78 7.87 3.53 2.07
C GLY A 78 9.13 3.00 1.38
N ALA A 79 9.04 1.86 0.70
CA ALA A 79 10.15 1.30 -0.07
C ALA A 79 10.56 2.23 -1.22
N TRP A 80 9.61 2.71 -2.01
CA TRP A 80 9.87 3.65 -3.10
C TRP A 80 10.39 5.00 -2.60
N ALA A 81 9.86 5.51 -1.48
CA ALA A 81 10.35 6.76 -0.88
C ALA A 81 11.79 6.64 -0.31
N SER A 82 12.32 5.43 -0.17
CA SER A 82 13.71 5.13 0.20
C SER A 82 14.60 4.77 -0.99
N GLY A 83 14.10 4.86 -2.23
CA GLY A 83 14.87 4.56 -3.44
C GLY A 83 15.07 3.06 -3.70
N LEU A 84 14.27 2.20 -3.06
CA LEU A 84 14.43 0.75 -3.19
C LEU A 84 13.82 0.23 -4.50
N ALA A 85 14.42 -0.81 -5.06
CA ALA A 85 13.87 -1.52 -6.22
C ALA A 85 12.91 -2.63 -5.75
N VAL A 86 11.62 -2.48 -6.05
CA VAL A 86 10.57 -3.40 -5.60
C VAL A 86 10.34 -4.50 -6.65
N SER A 87 10.45 -5.76 -6.25
CA SER A 87 9.89 -6.90 -6.99
C SER A 87 8.53 -7.24 -6.39
N PHE A 88 7.46 -6.78 -7.05
CA PHE A 88 6.10 -7.10 -6.64
C PHE A 88 5.68 -8.42 -7.30
N ARG A 89 5.31 -9.41 -6.49
CA ARG A 89 4.90 -10.73 -6.99
C ARG A 89 3.42 -10.97 -6.69
N PRO A 90 2.52 -10.83 -7.67
CA PRO A 90 1.10 -11.11 -7.45
C PRO A 90 0.88 -12.60 -7.17
N ARG A 91 -0.20 -12.92 -6.44
CA ARG A 91 -0.59 -14.31 -6.17
C ARG A 91 -1.00 -15.03 -7.44
N ALA A 92 -1.54 -14.33 -8.44
CA ALA A 92 -1.85 -14.89 -9.76
C ALA A 92 -0.65 -15.56 -10.47
N THR A 93 0.59 -15.24 -10.07
CA THR A 93 1.81 -15.85 -10.61
C THR A 93 2.54 -16.77 -9.62
N ALA A 94 1.91 -17.14 -8.50
CA ALA A 94 2.50 -18.05 -7.51
C ALA A 94 2.90 -19.39 -8.16
N GLY A 95 4.08 -19.89 -7.81
CA GLY A 95 4.65 -21.13 -8.35
C GLY A 95 5.18 -21.05 -9.77
N LEU A 96 5.06 -19.90 -10.46
CA LEU A 96 5.69 -19.68 -11.76
C LEU A 96 7.13 -19.21 -11.59
N PRO A 97 8.05 -19.60 -12.50
CA PRO A 97 9.41 -19.11 -12.46
C PRO A 97 9.44 -17.59 -12.68
N VAL A 98 10.28 -16.90 -11.91
CA VAL A 98 10.53 -15.47 -12.08
C VAL A 98 11.42 -15.28 -13.29
N LEU A 99 10.86 -14.76 -14.38
CA LEU A 99 11.57 -14.54 -15.65
C LEU A 99 12.06 -13.10 -15.81
N GLU A 100 11.92 -12.27 -14.78
CA GLU A 100 12.36 -10.88 -14.78
C GLU A 100 13.90 -10.80 -14.88
N PRO A 101 14.44 -9.82 -15.63
CA PRO A 101 15.87 -9.53 -15.60
C PRO A 101 16.38 -9.34 -14.16
N GLY A 102 17.39 -10.10 -13.77
CA GLY A 102 17.94 -10.08 -12.42
C GLY A 102 17.10 -10.79 -11.36
N GLY A 103 16.09 -11.59 -11.75
CA GLY A 103 15.29 -12.41 -10.84
C GLY A 103 16.10 -13.42 -10.01
N ASP A 104 17.30 -13.77 -10.47
CA ASP A 104 18.30 -14.61 -9.80
C ASP A 104 19.13 -13.87 -8.75
N ARG A 105 19.13 -12.54 -8.75
CA ARG A 105 19.84 -11.74 -7.75
C ARG A 105 19.17 -11.88 -6.37
N PRO A 106 19.95 -11.82 -5.28
CA PRO A 106 19.40 -11.86 -3.92
C PRO A 106 18.56 -10.62 -3.61
N PHE A 107 17.56 -10.80 -2.76
CA PHE A 107 16.79 -9.72 -2.15
C PHE A 107 17.37 -9.38 -0.78
N ASP A 108 17.31 -8.09 -0.43
CA ASP A 108 17.76 -7.60 0.87
C ASP A 108 16.64 -7.67 1.92
N ALA A 109 15.38 -7.54 1.49
CA ALA A 109 14.23 -7.80 2.34
C ALA A 109 13.08 -8.50 1.60
N VAL A 110 12.26 -9.23 2.34
CA VAL A 110 11.01 -9.82 1.87
C VAL A 110 9.86 -9.47 2.82
N LEU A 111 8.74 -9.02 2.23
CA LEU A 111 7.48 -8.79 2.93
C LEU A 111 6.39 -9.64 2.30
N VAL A 112 5.76 -10.50 3.08
CA VAL A 112 4.78 -11.49 2.62
C VAL A 112 3.66 -11.62 3.66
N THR A 113 2.48 -12.05 3.25
CA THR A 113 1.42 -12.36 4.21
C THR A 113 1.68 -13.73 4.87
N PRO A 114 1.20 -13.99 6.09
CA PRO A 114 1.32 -15.31 6.71
C PRO A 114 0.77 -16.44 5.82
N GLU A 115 -0.36 -16.19 5.14
CA GLU A 115 -1.02 -17.18 4.28
C GLU A 115 -0.15 -17.56 3.09
N ARG A 116 0.54 -16.59 2.47
CA ARG A 116 1.45 -16.85 1.35
C ARG A 116 2.76 -17.46 1.79
N GLN A 117 3.23 -17.14 2.99
CA GLN A 117 4.46 -17.72 3.53
C GLN A 117 4.33 -19.23 3.77
N ASP A 118 3.14 -19.68 4.20
CA ASP A 118 2.84 -21.09 4.46
C ASP A 118 2.20 -21.82 3.26
N ASP A 119 2.04 -21.14 2.12
CA ASP A 119 1.45 -21.73 0.90
C ASP A 119 2.50 -22.56 0.16
N TRP A 120 2.24 -23.86 -0.01
CA TRP A 120 3.15 -24.79 -0.69
C TRP A 120 3.38 -24.46 -2.18
N LEU A 121 2.49 -23.67 -2.79
CA LEU A 121 2.64 -23.22 -4.17
C LEU A 121 3.58 -21.99 -4.26
N GLU A 122 3.82 -21.31 -3.14
CA GLU A 122 4.61 -20.09 -3.12
C GLU A 122 6.10 -20.38 -2.97
N ASP A 123 6.91 -19.82 -3.87
CA ASP A 123 8.35 -19.77 -3.73
C ASP A 123 8.76 -18.40 -3.18
N VAL A 124 8.65 -18.27 -1.86
CA VAL A 124 9.01 -17.03 -1.14
C VAL A 124 10.53 -16.86 -1.17
N PRO A 125 11.05 -15.77 -1.74
CA PRO A 125 12.50 -15.55 -1.81
C PRO A 125 13.15 -15.49 -0.44
N ASP A 126 14.37 -16.00 -0.37
CA ASP A 126 15.23 -15.74 0.77
C ASP A 126 15.72 -14.28 0.78
N ALA A 127 15.77 -13.70 1.96
CA ALA A 127 16.36 -12.40 2.26
C ALA A 127 16.84 -12.36 3.74
N PRO A 128 17.84 -11.54 4.07
CA PRO A 128 18.29 -11.37 5.46
C PRO A 128 17.24 -10.71 6.36
N HIS A 129 16.38 -9.85 5.79
CA HIS A 129 15.29 -9.20 6.51
C HIS A 129 13.94 -9.74 6.06
N ARG A 130 13.19 -10.39 6.97
CA ARG A 130 11.96 -11.11 6.62
C ARG A 130 10.80 -10.66 7.50
N TYR A 131 9.75 -10.16 6.86
CA TYR A 131 8.57 -9.61 7.55
C TYR A 131 7.28 -10.28 7.11
N LEU A 132 6.48 -10.68 8.10
CA LEU A 132 5.09 -11.03 7.89
C LEU A 132 4.22 -9.78 8.01
N VAL A 133 3.35 -9.56 7.04
CA VAL A 133 2.38 -8.47 7.02
C VAL A 133 0.98 -9.07 7.03
N GLY A 134 0.34 -9.11 8.20
CA GLY A 134 -1.04 -9.58 8.32
C GLY A 134 -2.03 -8.66 7.61
N THR A 135 -3.17 -9.22 7.18
CA THR A 135 -4.31 -8.48 6.61
C THR A 135 -5.47 -8.29 7.60
N GLY A 136 -5.48 -9.04 8.70
CA GLY A 136 -6.47 -8.87 9.77
C GLY A 136 -6.15 -7.74 10.76
N PRO A 137 -7.00 -7.54 11.77
CA PRO A 137 -6.83 -6.46 12.74
C PRO A 137 -5.65 -6.75 13.69
N GLY A 138 -4.82 -5.72 13.92
CA GLY A 138 -3.77 -5.78 14.94
C GLY A 138 -2.49 -6.53 14.52
N ARG A 139 -1.88 -7.20 15.51
CA ARG A 139 -0.62 -7.96 15.42
C ARG A 139 -0.90 -9.42 15.11
N LEU A 140 0.12 -10.11 14.60
CA LEU A 140 0.05 -11.56 14.39
C LEU A 140 0.15 -12.30 15.73
N ASP A 141 -0.69 -13.34 15.88
CA ASP A 141 -0.65 -14.21 17.07
C ASP A 141 0.54 -15.16 17.04
N ASP A 142 0.94 -15.62 15.86
CA ASP A 142 2.10 -16.48 15.64
C ASP A 142 3.02 -15.88 14.57
N VAL A 143 4.32 -15.93 14.86
CA VAL A 143 5.38 -15.45 13.96
C VAL A 143 6.50 -16.48 13.99
N PRO A 144 6.74 -17.20 12.88
CA PRO A 144 7.76 -18.23 12.82
C PRO A 144 9.16 -17.67 13.09
N LEU A 145 10.06 -18.56 13.57
CA LEU A 145 11.45 -18.19 13.81
C LEU A 145 12.10 -17.62 12.55
N GLY A 146 12.82 -16.51 12.70
CA GLY A 146 13.47 -15.81 11.58
C GLY A 146 12.57 -14.83 10.84
N TRP A 147 11.31 -14.70 11.23
CA TRP A 147 10.38 -13.69 10.75
C TRP A 147 10.07 -12.65 11.83
N LEU A 148 9.64 -11.46 11.40
CA LEU A 148 9.16 -10.40 12.27
C LEU A 148 7.76 -9.94 11.83
N ASP A 149 6.88 -9.64 12.78
CA ASP A 149 5.60 -8.98 12.47
C ASP A 149 5.84 -7.50 12.13
N TRP A 150 5.54 -7.14 10.88
CA TRP A 150 5.64 -5.77 10.40
C TRP A 150 4.81 -4.79 11.23
N SER A 151 3.59 -5.18 11.65
CA SER A 151 2.69 -4.29 12.39
C SER A 151 3.24 -3.93 13.77
N ALA A 152 4.02 -4.83 14.38
CA ALA A 152 4.71 -4.59 15.64
C ALA A 152 6.02 -3.82 15.43
N GLU A 153 6.76 -4.14 14.38
CA GLU A 153 8.07 -3.55 14.09
C GLU A 153 7.96 -2.10 13.62
N VAL A 154 7.10 -1.81 12.65
CA VAL A 154 7.02 -0.50 11.99
C VAL A 154 6.71 0.64 12.97
N LEU A 155 6.00 0.35 14.06
CA LEU A 155 5.68 1.31 15.13
C LEU A 155 6.89 1.74 15.95
N ARG A 156 8.00 0.99 15.91
CA ARG A 156 9.28 1.36 16.56
C ARG A 156 10.07 2.39 15.79
N HIS A 157 9.68 2.67 14.54
CA HIS A 157 10.41 3.55 13.63
C HIS A 157 9.73 4.89 13.44
N SER A 158 10.50 5.89 13.05
CA SER A 158 10.06 7.28 12.88
C SER A 158 9.03 7.42 11.74
N ASP A 159 8.03 8.28 11.92
CA ASP A 159 7.12 8.73 10.85
C ASP A 159 7.61 10.02 10.17
N THR A 160 8.87 10.38 10.36
CA THR A 160 9.51 11.50 9.65
C THR A 160 9.68 11.15 8.18
N THR A 161 9.16 12.02 7.30
CA THR A 161 9.28 11.87 5.85
C THR A 161 10.76 11.69 5.45
N PRO A 162 11.09 10.66 4.65
CA PRO A 162 12.47 10.43 4.21
C PRO A 162 12.93 11.53 3.23
N ASP A 163 14.24 11.78 3.24
CA ASP A 163 14.87 12.62 2.23
C ASP A 163 14.93 11.87 0.89
N HIS A 164 14.20 12.38 -0.09
CA HIS A 164 14.11 11.80 -1.44
C HIS A 164 14.98 12.53 -2.47
N THR A 165 15.80 13.50 -2.05
CA THR A 165 16.66 14.27 -2.97
C THR A 165 17.73 13.43 -3.65
N ALA A 166 18.09 12.30 -3.05
CA ALA A 166 19.02 11.33 -3.60
C ALA A 166 18.38 10.34 -4.59
N ILE A 167 17.06 10.43 -4.84
CA ILE A 167 16.33 9.55 -5.76
C ILE A 167 16.14 10.30 -7.09
N HIS A 168 16.62 9.69 -8.16
CA HIS A 168 16.49 10.22 -9.52
C HIS A 168 15.45 9.44 -10.33
N ALA A 169 14.82 10.10 -11.30
CA ALA A 169 13.84 9.47 -12.17
C ALA A 169 14.43 8.31 -13.00
N SER A 170 15.74 8.30 -13.21
CA SER A 170 16.47 7.22 -13.89
C SER A 170 16.81 6.03 -13.00
N ASP A 171 16.61 6.14 -11.70
CA ASP A 171 16.93 5.06 -10.77
C ASP A 171 15.89 3.93 -10.88
N PRO A 172 16.28 2.67 -10.62
CA PRO A 172 15.37 1.54 -10.69
C PRO A 172 14.32 1.61 -9.56
N ALA A 173 13.04 1.63 -9.94
CA ALA A 173 11.91 1.48 -9.02
C ALA A 173 11.46 0.02 -8.89
N SER A 174 11.79 -0.80 -9.90
CA SER A 174 11.52 -2.24 -9.92
C SER A 174 12.78 -3.06 -10.09
N ALA A 175 12.71 -4.30 -9.61
CA ALA A 175 13.84 -5.23 -9.64
C ALA A 175 14.27 -5.63 -11.07
N ASP A 176 13.38 -5.48 -12.06
CA ASP A 176 13.62 -5.70 -13.49
C ASP A 176 14.37 -4.53 -14.18
N GLY A 177 14.62 -3.45 -13.45
CA GLY A 177 15.29 -2.25 -13.95
C GLY A 177 14.34 -1.16 -14.44
N THR A 178 13.02 -1.34 -14.38
CA THR A 178 12.06 -0.29 -14.71
C THR A 178 12.24 0.88 -13.74
N THR A 179 12.41 2.08 -14.29
CA THR A 179 12.81 3.28 -13.55
C THR A 179 11.64 4.00 -12.90
N TYR A 180 11.91 4.85 -11.90
CA TYR A 180 10.89 5.72 -11.28
C TYR A 180 10.16 6.60 -12.31
N GLY A 181 10.88 7.15 -13.28
CA GLY A 181 10.30 7.97 -14.35
C GLY A 181 9.36 7.17 -15.25
N GLN A 182 9.71 5.93 -15.60
CA GLN A 182 8.86 5.03 -16.37
C GLN A 182 7.61 4.63 -15.59
N TRP A 183 7.75 4.27 -14.31
CA TRP A 183 6.61 3.98 -13.42
C TRP A 183 5.66 5.17 -13.29
N GLY A 184 6.20 6.38 -13.12
CA GLY A 184 5.41 7.61 -13.06
C GLY A 184 4.64 7.89 -14.34
N ALA A 185 5.27 7.70 -15.51
CA ALA A 185 4.61 7.84 -16.81
C ALA A 185 3.51 6.79 -17.00
N LEU A 186 3.78 5.52 -16.71
CA LEU A 186 2.80 4.44 -16.79
C LEU A 186 1.61 4.67 -15.85
N ALA A 187 1.84 5.18 -14.64
CA ALA A 187 0.77 5.50 -13.70
C ALA A 187 -0.19 6.56 -14.27
N GLN A 188 0.35 7.61 -14.91
CA GLN A 188 -0.44 8.65 -15.58
C GLN A 188 -1.20 8.12 -16.81
N GLU A 189 -0.58 7.23 -17.60
CA GLU A 189 -1.23 6.57 -18.73
C GLU A 189 -2.40 5.69 -18.28
N PHE A 190 -2.20 4.89 -17.22
CA PHE A 190 -3.28 4.09 -16.64
C PHE A 190 -4.39 4.95 -16.05
N ALA A 191 -4.05 6.05 -15.36
CA ALA A 191 -5.05 6.98 -14.86
C ALA A 191 -5.89 7.59 -15.99
N THR A 192 -5.25 7.93 -17.11
CA THR A 192 -5.93 8.40 -18.33
C THR A 192 -6.84 7.33 -18.93
N MET A 193 -6.36 6.07 -19.01
CA MET A 193 -7.14 4.93 -19.52
C MET A 193 -8.39 4.65 -18.67
N LEU A 194 -8.30 4.85 -17.36
CA LEU A 194 -9.41 4.72 -16.42
C LEU A 194 -10.28 5.99 -16.31
N ASP A 195 -9.96 7.05 -17.07
CA ASP A 195 -10.60 8.36 -17.00
C ASP A 195 -10.70 8.89 -15.55
N LEU A 196 -9.61 8.72 -14.79
CA LEU A 196 -9.47 9.19 -13.42
C LEU A 196 -9.06 10.66 -13.39
N ARG A 197 -9.69 11.42 -12.49
CA ARG A 197 -9.43 12.84 -12.24
C ARG A 197 -9.20 13.09 -10.75
N ALA A 198 -8.62 14.25 -10.43
CA ALA A 198 -8.51 14.70 -9.05
C ALA A 198 -9.88 14.71 -8.36
N GLY A 199 -9.94 14.12 -7.16
CA GLY A 199 -11.19 13.98 -6.39
C GLY A 199 -12.05 12.77 -6.76
N ASP A 200 -11.69 11.99 -7.77
CA ASP A 200 -12.35 10.69 -8.01
C ASP A 200 -12.14 9.73 -6.84
N ARG A 201 -13.00 8.73 -6.76
CA ARG A 201 -12.88 7.64 -5.79
C ARG A 201 -13.02 6.31 -6.49
N LEU A 202 -11.92 5.59 -6.52
CA LEU A 202 -11.75 4.33 -7.20
C LEU A 202 -12.07 3.18 -6.24
N LEU A 203 -13.07 2.36 -6.56
CA LEU A 203 -13.27 1.07 -5.91
C LEU A 203 -12.36 0.04 -6.57
N VAL A 204 -11.64 -0.73 -5.75
CA VAL A 204 -10.72 -1.79 -6.17
C VAL A 204 -11.19 -3.08 -5.52
N ASP A 205 -11.49 -4.08 -6.34
CA ASP A 205 -11.66 -5.45 -5.86
C ASP A 205 -10.29 -6.10 -5.62
N ALA A 206 -10.00 -6.41 -4.36
CA ALA A 206 -8.69 -6.94 -3.96
C ALA A 206 -8.43 -8.35 -4.51
N ALA A 207 -9.47 -9.10 -4.91
CA ALA A 207 -9.33 -10.43 -5.50
C ALA A 207 -8.98 -10.37 -7.00
N GLU A 208 -9.43 -9.32 -7.70
CA GLU A 208 -9.28 -9.20 -9.16
C GLU A 208 -8.08 -8.32 -9.56
N THR A 209 -7.67 -7.37 -8.69
CA THR A 209 -6.62 -6.40 -9.03
C THR A 209 -5.48 -6.39 -8.02
N GLU A 210 -4.43 -7.17 -8.26
CA GLU A 210 -3.25 -7.19 -7.40
C GLU A 210 -2.21 -6.11 -7.74
N GLN A 211 -2.17 -5.67 -9.00
CA GLN A 211 -1.08 -4.83 -9.53
C GLN A 211 -1.06 -3.41 -8.93
N PRO A 212 -0.03 -3.01 -8.14
CA PRO A 212 0.02 -1.73 -7.45
C PRO A 212 0.03 -0.52 -8.37
N LEU A 213 0.54 -0.68 -9.59
CA LEU A 213 0.44 0.35 -10.61
C LEU A 213 -1.02 0.79 -10.83
N LYS A 214 -1.95 -0.16 -10.84
CA LYS A 214 -3.37 0.11 -11.13
C LYS A 214 -4.14 0.60 -9.91
N TRP A 215 -4.00 -0.09 -8.77
CA TRP A 215 -4.83 0.22 -7.59
C TRP A 215 -4.25 1.30 -6.68
N LEU A 216 -2.93 1.55 -6.73
CA LEU A 216 -2.25 2.50 -5.85
C LEU A 216 -1.69 3.69 -6.62
N LEU A 217 -0.78 3.46 -7.57
CA LEU A 217 -0.03 4.58 -8.16
C LEU A 217 -0.85 5.39 -9.16
N ALA A 218 -1.61 4.76 -10.06
CA ALA A 218 -2.46 5.46 -11.01
C ALA A 218 -3.43 6.44 -10.33
N PRO A 219 -4.28 6.03 -9.34
CA PRO A 219 -5.18 6.96 -8.69
C PRO A 219 -4.45 8.05 -7.90
N LEU A 220 -3.37 7.72 -7.18
CA LEU A 220 -2.61 8.73 -6.42
C LEU A 220 -1.92 9.76 -7.33
N SER A 221 -1.49 9.35 -8.52
CA SER A 221 -0.80 10.22 -9.48
C SER A 221 -1.66 11.39 -10.00
N VAL A 222 -2.99 11.25 -9.92
CA VAL A 222 -3.95 12.29 -10.34
C VAL A 222 -4.72 12.89 -9.17
N GLY A 223 -4.41 12.51 -7.93
CA GLY A 223 -5.12 13.00 -6.73
C GLY A 223 -6.51 12.39 -6.52
N ALA A 224 -6.72 11.16 -6.98
CA ALA A 224 -7.91 10.37 -6.65
C ALA A 224 -7.73 9.62 -5.31
N SER A 225 -8.85 9.24 -4.69
CA SER A 225 -8.90 8.39 -3.50
C SER A 225 -9.23 6.94 -3.86
N VAL A 226 -8.87 5.99 -3.01
CA VAL A 226 -9.01 4.55 -3.25
C VAL A 226 -9.84 3.91 -2.15
N VAL A 227 -10.74 3.00 -2.54
CA VAL A 227 -11.43 2.08 -1.64
C VAL A 227 -11.06 0.66 -2.07
N ILE A 228 -10.30 -0.02 -1.23
CA ILE A 228 -9.94 -1.42 -1.41
C ILE A 228 -10.97 -2.27 -0.69
N SER A 229 -11.59 -3.20 -1.41
CA SER A 229 -12.56 -4.14 -0.86
C SER A 229 -12.03 -5.56 -0.99
N ALA A 230 -11.72 -6.18 0.15
CA ALA A 230 -11.49 -7.63 0.23
C ALA A 230 -12.83 -8.36 0.34
N ASN A 231 -12.87 -9.59 -0.20
CA ASN A 231 -14.05 -10.46 -0.19
C ASN A 231 -15.32 -9.79 -0.75
N LEU A 232 -15.18 -8.95 -1.79
CA LEU A 232 -16.31 -8.20 -2.36
C LEU A 232 -17.31 -9.15 -3.02
N ASP A 233 -18.50 -9.25 -2.46
CA ASP A 233 -19.62 -9.95 -3.10
C ASP A 233 -20.11 -9.13 -4.32
N PRO A 234 -20.12 -9.70 -5.54
CA PRO A 234 -20.65 -9.02 -6.72
C PRO A 234 -22.08 -8.50 -6.54
N ALA A 235 -22.92 -9.19 -5.74
CA ALA A 235 -24.29 -8.76 -5.46
C ALA A 235 -24.36 -7.51 -4.55
N ARG A 236 -23.28 -7.21 -3.80
CA ARG A 236 -23.18 -6.05 -2.90
C ARG A 236 -22.41 -4.89 -3.50
N ARG A 237 -21.78 -5.06 -4.66
CA ARG A 237 -20.96 -4.04 -5.33
C ARG A 237 -21.69 -2.70 -5.49
N ASP A 238 -22.93 -2.71 -5.96
CA ASP A 238 -23.70 -1.47 -6.16
C ASP A 238 -24.00 -0.74 -4.84
N ALA A 239 -24.21 -1.49 -3.75
CA ALA A 239 -24.41 -0.91 -2.42
C ALA A 239 -23.12 -0.27 -1.89
N VAL A 240 -21.96 -0.89 -2.13
CA VAL A 240 -20.65 -0.33 -1.79
C VAL A 240 -20.39 0.94 -2.63
N VAL A 241 -20.66 0.89 -3.93
CA VAL A 241 -20.52 2.04 -4.85
C VAL A 241 -21.32 3.24 -4.36
N ALA A 242 -22.58 3.03 -3.98
CA ALA A 242 -23.44 4.08 -3.46
C ALA A 242 -22.96 4.62 -2.10
N ALA A 243 -22.63 3.72 -1.16
CA ALA A 243 -22.24 4.09 0.20
C ALA A 243 -20.92 4.90 0.25
N GLU A 244 -19.95 4.49 -0.56
CA GLU A 244 -18.63 5.13 -0.62
C GLU A 244 -18.56 6.31 -1.59
N ARG A 245 -19.65 6.57 -2.35
CA ARG A 245 -19.67 7.59 -3.42
C ARG A 245 -18.54 7.34 -4.42
N ILE A 246 -18.45 6.10 -4.90
CA ILE A 246 -17.47 5.66 -5.88
C ILE A 246 -17.77 6.30 -7.24
N THR A 247 -16.75 6.80 -7.91
CA THR A 247 -16.88 7.40 -9.25
C THR A 247 -16.30 6.51 -10.35
N ARG A 248 -15.37 5.62 -10.00
CA ARG A 248 -14.76 4.64 -10.90
C ARG A 248 -14.61 3.29 -10.19
N VAL A 249 -14.75 2.19 -10.92
CA VAL A 249 -14.52 0.84 -10.37
C VAL A 249 -13.49 0.13 -11.23
N LEU A 250 -12.56 -0.54 -10.56
CA LEU A 250 -11.49 -1.34 -11.12
C LEU A 250 -11.65 -2.80 -10.71
#